data_AF-A0A7X7TL98-F1
#
_entry.id   AF-A0A7X7TL98-F1
#
_cell.length_a   1.000
_cell.length_b   1.000
_cell.length_c   1.000
_cell.angle_alpha   90.00
_cell.angle_beta   90.00
_cell.angle_gamma   90.00
#
_symmetry.space_group_name_H-M   'P 1'
#
loop_
_entity.id
_entity.type
_entity.pdbx_description
1 polymer ?
#
loop_
_entity_poly.entity_id
_entity_poly.type
_entity_poly.pdbx_seq_one_letter_code
_entity_poly.pdbx_strand_id
1 'polypeptide(L)'
;IYQVPCGYDFILYNYGPYSEVLADDLNFLASMDGVKIDWSRGLGYEIKVTGKTEHFRDRGKEFLTRYASQIDELVEKFGGLNAKELELRSTIIYVAKEEPLEEKDLLNRVKEIKPYFSVAVIDNAYKELKPLL
;
A
#
# COMPACT_ATOMS: atom_id res chain seq x y z
N ILE A 1 -8.88 2.57 6.19
CA ILE A 1 -9.25 3.57 5.17
C ILE A 1 -10.44 3.09 4.33
N TYR A 2 -10.27 2.42 3.17
CA TYR A 2 -11.38 2.21 2.22
C TYR A 2 -12.25 0.95 2.45
N GLN A 3 -11.94 0.16 3.49
CA GLN A 3 -12.70 -1.04 3.87
C GLN A 3 -12.92 -2.07 2.74
N VAL A 4 -11.98 -2.14 1.79
CA VAL A 4 -11.94 -3.20 0.77
C VAL A 4 -11.39 -4.48 1.42
N PRO A 5 -12.13 -5.61 1.41
CA PRO A 5 -11.76 -6.81 2.15
C PRO A 5 -10.72 -7.63 1.38
N CYS A 6 -9.47 -7.14 1.36
CA CYS A 6 -8.38 -7.80 0.65
C CYS A 6 -7.86 -9.07 1.35
N GLY A 7 -8.18 -9.26 2.65
CA GLY A 7 -7.84 -10.49 3.39
C GLY A 7 -6.35 -10.66 3.72
N TYR A 8 -5.55 -9.60 3.64
CA TYR A 8 -4.12 -9.65 3.96
C TYR A 8 -3.82 -9.06 5.33
N ASP A 9 -2.99 -9.78 6.08
CA ASP A 9 -2.37 -9.29 7.31
C ASP A 9 -1.02 -8.65 6.98
N PHE A 10 -0.70 -7.58 7.71
CA PHE A 10 0.53 -6.82 7.54
C PHE A 10 1.34 -6.81 8.84
N ILE A 11 2.66 -6.81 8.71
CA ILE A 11 3.62 -6.57 9.79
C ILE A 11 4.59 -5.47 9.36
N LEU A 12 5.18 -4.75 10.30
CA LEU A 12 6.27 -3.83 9.97
C LEU A 12 7.54 -4.61 9.60
N TYR A 13 8.07 -4.37 8.39
CA TYR A 13 9.28 -5.01 7.89
C TYR A 13 10.07 -4.07 6.98
N ASN A 14 11.33 -3.76 7.33
CA ASN A 14 12.29 -2.92 6.59
C ASN A 14 11.75 -1.56 6.08
N TYR A 15 10.95 -1.59 5.00
CA TYR A 15 10.45 -0.44 4.25
C TYR A 15 8.98 -0.08 4.55
N GLY A 16 8.38 -0.70 5.58
CA GLY A 16 7.02 -0.36 6.03
C GLY A 16 6.17 -1.61 6.26
N PRO A 17 4.84 -1.46 6.26
CA PRO A 17 3.93 -2.60 6.35
C PRO A 17 4.13 -3.56 5.17
N TYR A 18 4.33 -4.83 5.48
CA TYR A 18 4.60 -5.89 4.54
C TYR A 18 3.69 -7.08 4.82
N SER A 19 3.25 -7.75 3.77
CA SER A 19 2.47 -8.98 3.82
C SER A 19 3.15 -10.04 2.95
N GLU A 20 3.58 -11.13 3.57
CA GLU A 20 4.18 -12.28 2.88
C GLU A 20 3.15 -12.92 1.93
N VAL A 21 1.92 -13.10 2.41
CA VAL A 21 0.83 -13.69 1.62
C VAL A 21 0.54 -12.87 0.36
N LEU A 22 0.47 -11.54 0.47
CA LEU A 22 0.28 -10.68 -0.71
C LEU A 22 1.46 -10.79 -1.69
N ALA A 23 2.69 -10.87 -1.19
CA ALA A 23 3.87 -11.02 -2.03
C ALA A 23 3.87 -12.37 -2.77
N ASP A 24 3.48 -13.44 -2.08
CA ASP A 24 3.35 -14.78 -2.66
C ASP A 24 2.23 -14.85 -3.69
N ASP A 25 1.07 -14.26 -3.42
CA ASP A 25 -0.05 -14.19 -4.37
C ASP A 25 0.32 -13.39 -5.62
N LEU A 26 1.10 -12.31 -5.48
CA LEU A 26 1.63 -11.56 -6.61
C LEU A 26 2.61 -12.41 -7.44
N ASN A 27 3.51 -13.15 -6.80
CA ASN A 27 4.42 -14.08 -7.48
C ASN A 27 3.67 -15.20 -8.20
N PHE A 28 2.64 -15.75 -7.57
CA PHE A 28 1.77 -16.76 -8.17
C PHE A 28 1.06 -16.21 -9.40
N LEU A 29 0.47 -15.01 -9.31
CA LEU A 29 -0.18 -14.34 -10.43
C LEU A 29 0.81 -14.07 -11.58
N ALA A 30 2.03 -13.67 -11.26
CA ALA A 30 3.09 -13.48 -12.25
C ALA A 30 3.50 -14.79 -12.94
N SER A 31 3.60 -15.89 -12.19
CA SER A 31 3.95 -17.21 -12.74
C SER A 31 2.94 -17.74 -13.77
N MET A 32 1.69 -17.28 -13.68
CA MET A 32 0.62 -17.65 -14.61
C MET A 32 0.47 -16.69 -15.80
N ASP A 33 1.36 -15.71 -15.96
CA ASP A 33 1.26 -14.62 -16.94
C ASP A 33 0.03 -13.74 -16.70
N GLY A 34 -0.38 -13.54 -15.44
CA GLY A 34 -1.44 -12.59 -15.08
C GLY A 34 -0.93 -11.15 -14.96
N VAL A 35 0.32 -10.99 -14.53
CA VAL A 35 1.09 -9.74 -14.53
C VAL A 35 2.56 -10.04 -14.81
N LYS A 36 3.34 -9.03 -15.17
CA LYS A 36 4.79 -9.13 -15.30
C LYS A 36 5.46 -8.28 -14.24
N ILE A 37 6.35 -8.90 -13.45
CA ILE A 37 7.24 -8.19 -12.53
C ILE A 37 8.54 -7.91 -13.28
N ASP A 38 8.79 -6.64 -13.60
CA ASP A 38 9.92 -6.18 -14.40
C ASP A 38 10.99 -5.54 -13.51
N TRP A 39 12.15 -6.21 -13.40
CA TRP A 39 13.30 -5.81 -12.58
C TRP A 39 14.34 -4.96 -13.32
N SER A 40 14.08 -4.59 -14.58
CA SER A 40 15.07 -3.93 -15.44
C SER A 40 15.48 -2.51 -14.98
N ARG A 41 14.78 -1.92 -14.00
CA ARG A 41 15.03 -0.54 -13.51
C ARG A 41 15.99 -0.42 -12.32
N GLY A 42 16.71 -1.49 -11.97
CA GLY A 42 17.82 -1.45 -11.01
C GLY A 42 17.40 -1.41 -9.54
N LEU A 43 16.82 -0.29 -9.07
CA LEU A 43 16.51 -0.06 -7.64
C LEU A 43 15.10 -0.52 -7.20
N GLY A 44 14.41 -1.30 -8.03
CA GLY A 44 13.06 -1.80 -7.73
C GLY A 44 12.48 -2.57 -8.91
N TYR A 45 11.17 -2.83 -8.84
CA TYR A 45 10.43 -3.49 -9.91
C TYR A 45 9.20 -2.68 -10.32
N GLU A 46 8.73 -2.94 -11.54
CA GLU A 46 7.44 -2.47 -12.04
C GLU A 46 6.51 -3.66 -12.24
N ILE A 47 5.23 -3.50 -11.90
CA ILE A 47 4.19 -4.48 -12.23
C ILE A 47 3.52 -4.01 -13.52
N LYS A 48 3.52 -4.87 -14.54
CA LYS A 48 2.97 -4.57 -15.88
C LYS A 48 1.87 -5.53 -16.25
N VAL A 49 0.93 -5.04 -17.06
CA VAL A 49 -0.07 -5.88 -17.71
C VAL A 49 0.58 -6.84 -18.71
N THR A 50 -0.09 -7.94 -18.97
CA THR A 50 0.35 -9.07 -19.82
C THR A 50 -0.81 -9.56 -20.68
N GLY A 51 -0.57 -10.58 -21.51
CA GLY A 51 -1.58 -11.14 -22.39
C GLY A 51 -2.77 -11.76 -21.65
N LYS A 52 -2.60 -12.25 -20.41
CA LYS A 52 -3.69 -12.84 -19.62
C LYS A 52 -4.21 -11.96 -18.50
N THR A 53 -3.77 -10.70 -18.37
CA THR A 53 -4.29 -9.80 -17.32
C THR A 53 -5.81 -9.69 -17.34
N GLU A 54 -6.43 -9.52 -18.52
CA GLU A 54 -7.89 -9.44 -18.64
C GLU A 54 -8.59 -10.74 -18.21
N HIS A 55 -8.00 -11.91 -18.49
CA HIS A 55 -8.56 -13.18 -18.02
C HIS A 55 -8.68 -13.23 -16.49
N PHE A 56 -7.69 -12.73 -15.75
CA PHE A 56 -7.76 -12.66 -14.29
C PHE A 56 -8.71 -11.56 -13.79
N ARG A 57 -8.76 -10.41 -14.48
CA ARG A 57 -9.74 -9.34 -14.17
C ARG A 57 -11.18 -9.82 -14.32
N ASP A 58 -11.47 -10.59 -15.37
CA ASP A 58 -12.80 -11.17 -15.59
C ASP A 58 -13.21 -12.14 -14.48
N ARG A 59 -12.27 -12.95 -13.97
CA ARG A 59 -12.53 -13.84 -12.82
C ARG A 59 -12.82 -13.06 -11.53
N GLY A 60 -12.20 -11.90 -11.36
CA GLY A 60 -12.43 -11.00 -10.23
C GLY A 60 -13.52 -9.94 -10.46
N LYS A 61 -14.26 -10.01 -11.58
CA LYS A 61 -15.12 -8.90 -12.05
C LYS A 61 -16.17 -8.47 -11.03
N GLU A 62 -16.80 -9.40 -10.33
CA GLU A 62 -17.78 -9.07 -9.29
C GLU A 62 -17.16 -8.22 -8.18
N PHE A 63 -15.97 -8.61 -7.69
CA PHE A 63 -15.24 -7.88 -6.66
C PHE A 63 -14.79 -6.50 -7.16
N LEU A 64 -14.17 -6.46 -8.35
CA LEU A 64 -13.70 -5.20 -8.96
C LEU A 64 -14.85 -4.23 -9.22
N THR A 65 -16.02 -4.73 -9.65
CA THR A 65 -17.21 -3.89 -9.85
C THR A 65 -17.77 -3.39 -8.53
N ARG A 66 -17.84 -4.25 -7.50
CA ARG A 66 -18.35 -3.90 -6.17
C ARG A 66 -17.55 -2.79 -5.48
N TYR A 67 -16.24 -2.77 -5.68
CA TYR A 67 -15.32 -1.84 -5.01
C TYR A 67 -14.68 -0.81 -5.96
N ALA A 68 -15.24 -0.63 -7.16
CA ALA A 68 -14.66 0.24 -8.18
C ALA A 68 -14.43 1.67 -7.67
N SER A 69 -15.44 2.29 -7.03
CA SER A 69 -15.32 3.64 -6.46
C SER A 69 -14.17 3.77 -5.46
N GLN A 70 -14.00 2.79 -4.58
CA GLN A 70 -12.96 2.79 -3.55
C GLN A 70 -11.56 2.60 -4.16
N ILE A 71 -11.46 1.75 -5.19
CA ILE A 71 -10.20 1.53 -5.91
C ILE A 71 -9.82 2.80 -6.68
N ASP A 72 -10.78 3.43 -7.36
CA ASP A 72 -10.55 4.66 -8.11
C ASP A 72 -10.11 5.80 -7.19
N GLU A 73 -10.77 5.98 -6.03
CA GLU A 73 -10.38 6.98 -5.03
C GLU A 73 -8.97 6.73 -4.46
N LEU A 74 -8.61 5.45 -4.21
CA LEU A 74 -7.27 5.07 -3.78
C LEU A 74 -6.22 5.43 -4.83
N VAL A 75 -6.49 5.14 -6.11
CA VAL A 75 -5.58 5.43 -7.22
C VAL A 75 -5.45 6.93 -7.44
N GLU A 76 -6.55 7.68 -7.38
CA GLU A 76 -6.54 9.14 -7.49
C GLU A 76 -5.70 9.77 -6.37
N LYS A 77 -5.87 9.30 -5.13
CA LYS A 77 -5.18 9.88 -3.97
C LYS A 77 -3.71 9.48 -3.87
N PHE A 78 -3.37 8.22 -4.16
CA PHE A 78 -2.05 7.67 -3.87
C PHE A 78 -1.25 7.24 -5.10
N GLY A 79 -1.87 7.08 -6.27
CA GLY A 79 -1.23 6.53 -7.47
C GLY A 79 -0.11 7.39 -8.08
N GLY A 80 -0.10 8.70 -7.77
CA GLY A 80 0.97 9.61 -8.19
C GLY A 80 2.20 9.63 -7.26
N LEU A 81 2.15 8.94 -6.12
CA LEU A 81 3.21 8.97 -5.12
C LEU A 81 4.32 7.96 -5.44
N ASN A 82 5.55 8.33 -5.12
CA ASN A 82 6.69 7.41 -5.22
C ASN A 82 6.77 6.46 -4.02
N ALA A 83 7.64 5.45 -4.10
CA ALA A 83 7.79 4.43 -3.06
C ALA A 83 8.10 4.99 -1.66
N LYS A 84 8.91 6.05 -1.57
CA LYS A 84 9.26 6.69 -0.29
C LYS A 84 8.08 7.45 0.31
N GLU A 85 7.27 8.08 -0.54
CA GLU A 85 6.05 8.78 -0.13
C GLU A 85 4.95 7.82 0.32
N LEU A 86 4.83 6.67 -0.35
CA LEU A 86 3.92 5.59 0.04
C LEU A 86 4.37 4.90 1.33
N GLU A 87 5.67 4.67 1.51
CA GLU A 87 6.26 4.10 2.74
C GLU A 87 5.85 4.89 4.00
N LEU A 88 5.94 6.22 3.95
CA LEU A 88 5.57 7.04 5.09
C LEU A 88 4.07 6.92 5.42
N ARG A 89 3.22 7.02 4.39
CA ARG A 89 1.76 6.98 4.56
C ARG A 89 1.29 5.62 5.05
N SER A 90 1.80 4.53 4.47
CA SER A 90 1.48 3.18 4.92
C SER A 90 1.93 2.93 6.35
N THR A 91 3.11 3.42 6.75
CA THR A 91 3.58 3.34 8.14
C THR A 91 2.66 4.08 9.11
N ILE A 92 2.23 5.30 8.77
CA ILE A 92 1.26 6.07 9.58
C ILE A 92 -0.05 5.29 9.75
N ILE A 93 -0.60 4.77 8.64
CA ILE A 93 -1.86 4.01 8.64
C ILE A 93 -1.75 2.75 9.50
N TYR A 94 -0.62 2.05 9.40
CA TYR A 94 -0.36 0.86 10.19
C TYR A 94 -0.31 1.18 11.68
N VAL A 95 0.49 2.17 12.09
CA VAL A 95 0.60 2.54 13.52
C VAL A 95 -0.76 2.99 14.05
N ALA A 96 -1.50 3.81 13.30
CA ALA A 96 -2.84 4.26 13.68
C ALA A 96 -3.84 3.11 13.91
N LYS A 97 -3.70 2.02 13.15
CA LYS A 97 -4.61 0.87 13.20
C LYS A 97 -4.24 -0.13 14.29
N GLU A 98 -2.94 -0.40 14.44
CA GLU A 98 -2.43 -1.48 15.31
C GLU A 98 -2.08 -0.98 16.73
N GLU A 99 -1.86 0.32 16.91
CA GLU A 99 -1.50 0.93 18.19
C GLU A 99 -2.50 2.08 18.51
N PRO A 100 -3.36 1.97 19.54
CA PRO A 100 -4.32 3.02 19.91
C PRO A 100 -3.61 4.16 20.66
N LEU A 101 -2.86 4.96 19.91
CA LEU A 101 -2.06 6.08 20.42
C LEU A 101 -2.75 7.42 20.17
N GLU A 102 -2.55 8.35 21.09
CA GLU A 102 -2.86 9.76 20.84
C GLU A 102 -1.96 10.33 19.74
N GLU A 103 -2.43 11.37 19.06
CA GLU A 103 -1.77 11.95 17.88
C GLU A 103 -0.27 12.21 18.08
N LYS A 104 0.11 12.83 19.20
CA LYS A 104 1.52 13.13 19.49
C LYS A 104 2.36 11.86 19.61
N ASP A 105 1.83 10.83 20.26
CA ASP A 105 2.54 9.58 20.50
C ASP A 105 2.61 8.75 19.22
N LEU A 106 1.58 8.80 18.38
CA LEU A 106 1.60 8.23 17.03
C LEU A 106 2.70 8.86 16.17
N LEU A 107 2.81 10.19 16.14
CA LEU A 107 3.84 10.89 15.35
C LEU A 107 5.25 10.55 15.84
N ASN A 108 5.45 10.45 17.17
CA ASN A 108 6.71 10.01 17.76
C ASN A 108 7.01 8.56 17.38
N ARG A 109 6.02 7.67 17.43
CA ARG A 109 6.16 6.26 17.07
C ARG A 109 6.56 6.10 15.60
N VAL A 110 5.93 6.84 14.70
CA VAL A 110 6.31 6.86 13.28
C VAL A 110 7.74 7.40 13.10
N LYS A 111 8.13 8.42 13.87
CA LYS A 111 9.50 8.97 13.84
C LYS A 111 10.54 7.97 14.33
N GLU A 112 10.24 7.15 15.33
CA GLU A 112 11.10 6.06 15.78
C GLU A 112 11.28 4.98 14.70
N ILE A 113 10.17 4.58 14.05
CA ILE A 113 10.20 3.56 12.99
C ILE A 113 10.92 4.08 11.74
N LYS A 114 10.73 5.37 11.40
CA LYS A 114 11.26 6.00 10.19
C LYS A 114 12.08 7.25 10.53
N PRO A 115 13.29 7.10 11.11
CA PRO A 115 14.07 8.21 11.65
C PRO A 115 14.56 9.20 10.59
N TYR A 116 14.57 8.83 9.31
CA TYR A 116 15.03 9.67 8.20
C TYR A 116 13.97 10.65 7.66
N PHE A 117 12.69 10.53 8.03
CA PHE A 117 11.73 11.59 7.75
C PHE A 117 11.82 12.70 8.80
N SER A 118 11.76 13.96 8.38
CA SER A 118 11.70 15.07 9.34
C SER A 118 10.34 15.09 10.03
N VAL A 119 10.28 15.65 11.25
CA VAL A 119 9.02 15.77 12.00
C VAL A 119 7.96 16.52 11.19
N ALA A 120 8.35 17.59 10.49
CA ALA A 120 7.44 18.36 9.63
C ALA A 120 6.86 17.53 8.47
N VAL A 121 7.65 16.64 7.87
CA VAL A 121 7.18 15.75 6.79
C VAL A 121 6.19 14.70 7.34
N ILE A 122 6.46 14.15 8.52
CA ILE A 122 5.55 13.20 9.19
C ILE A 122 4.23 13.88 9.54
N ASP A 123 4.28 15.06 10.16
CA ASP A 123 3.11 15.85 10.55
C ASP A 123 2.22 16.21 9.34
N ASN A 124 2.83 16.68 8.24
CA ASN A 124 2.10 16.98 7.01
C ASN A 124 1.41 15.74 6.42
N ALA A 125 2.11 14.61 6.34
CA ALA A 125 1.55 13.36 5.84
C ALA A 125 0.42 12.84 6.74
N TYR A 126 0.56 12.98 8.06
CA TYR A 126 -0.49 12.62 9.01
C TYR A 126 -1.74 13.50 8.84
N LYS A 127 -1.58 14.82 8.71
CA LYS A 127 -2.71 15.75 8.48
C LYS A 127 -3.47 15.44 7.19
N GLU A 128 -2.78 15.02 6.14
CA GLU A 128 -3.39 14.55 4.88
C GLU A 128 -4.23 13.27 5.07
N LEU A 129 -3.78 12.37 5.95
CA LEU A 129 -4.41 11.08 6.24
C LEU A 129 -5.48 11.15 7.33
N LYS A 130 -5.42 12.12 8.25
CA LYS A 130 -6.33 12.23 9.40
C LYS A 130 -7.82 12.14 9.04
N PRO A 131 -8.32 12.70 7.92
CA PRO A 131 -9.73 12.53 7.52
C PRO A 131 -10.12 11.11 7.10
N LEU A 132 -9.13 10.22 6.90
CA LEU A 132 -9.28 8.85 6.39
C LEU A 132 -9.04 7.75 7.44
N LEU A 133 -8.46 8.13 8.59
CA LEU A 133 -8.17 7.25 9.72
C LEU A 133 -9.41 7.14 10.62
#